data_AF-A0A2U9P9T0-F1
#
_entry.id   AF-A0A2U9P9T0-F1
#
_cell.length_a   1.000
_cell.length_b   1.000
_cell.length_c   1.000
_cell.angle_alpha   90.00
_cell.angle_beta   90.00
_cell.angle_gamma   90.00
#
_symmetry.space_group_name_H-M   'P 1'
#
loop_
_entity.id
_entity.type
_entity.pdbx_description
1 polymer ?
#
loop_
_entity_poly.entity_id
_entity_poly.type
_entity_poly.pdbx_seq_one_letter_code
_entity_poly.pdbx_strand_id
1 'polypeptide(L)'
;MPTLSRIPPRLRLPLAGALALTVAAAVGVTLLTRDDDGGHRAANAAQLKRACGGLLPYADLRDRVPDDVRGEVDEYGTLLDPGQESRSLLNCTLDWKDRGGLHVEATTLVNRLPFEVKTEDLLTPGHEAPGVTGRMADDKRLWIVAECPNGITGRARKATQLYVSAGVDKASTLTGFRVAVAVANGIASRAHCGTAPAALPTRVLDTYEEHAAAGGPVDSGDYDDIRVDEPGRGVRKCAWSAAKGSAPLPGTWTVTGDLQDSRLLSVCGGERRTDPGGGLADPQPADLEPLAFDTASWTGELGAEAYRDYREEGRSPGFDDRSDNTLTEQDAALALWARSECAAGTTYHRVSIRPNLAHLADPELGGHTLTRAERAGLSRAVSRLMTGYLTAPDGWPKAQHCHDTKLLGEVEEWR
;
A
#
# COMPACT_ATOMS: atom_id res chain seq x y z
N MET A 1 73.13 18.83 -18.76
CA MET A 1 71.73 19.29 -18.73
C MET A 1 71.50 20.18 -19.93
N PRO A 2 71.03 19.61 -21.06
CA PRO A 2 70.94 20.32 -22.33
C PRO A 2 69.50 20.42 -22.86
N THR A 3 69.18 21.61 -23.36
CA THR A 3 68.27 21.81 -24.48
C THR A 3 68.80 21.07 -25.71
N LEU A 4 67.93 20.39 -26.47
CA LEU A 4 68.07 20.00 -27.88
C LEU A 4 66.72 19.36 -28.30
N SER A 5 65.84 20.03 -29.06
CA SER A 5 65.89 20.26 -30.51
C SER A 5 65.24 19.15 -31.36
N ARG A 6 64.50 19.63 -32.39
CA ARG A 6 64.18 19.02 -33.69
C ARG A 6 62.87 18.21 -33.83
N ILE A 7 61.84 18.92 -34.29
CA ILE A 7 61.02 18.49 -35.45
C ILE A 7 61.91 18.57 -36.70
N PRO A 8 61.76 17.71 -37.72
CA PRO A 8 61.15 18.19 -38.97
C PRO A 8 60.30 17.08 -39.65
N PRO A 9 59.63 17.36 -40.79
CA PRO A 9 58.21 17.08 -41.01
C PRO A 9 58.09 16.05 -42.15
N ARG A 10 56.91 15.87 -42.74
CA ARG A 10 56.61 15.69 -44.19
C ARG A 10 55.19 15.08 -44.26
N LEU A 11 54.17 15.90 -44.57
CA LEU A 11 53.61 16.12 -45.93
C LEU A 11 52.65 14.97 -46.30
N ARG A 12 51.35 15.13 -46.62
CA ARG A 12 50.52 16.27 -47.04
C ARG A 12 49.03 15.95 -46.78
N LEU A 13 48.26 17.02 -46.54
CA LEU A 13 46.80 17.22 -46.61
C LEU A 13 46.16 16.72 -47.96
N PRO A 14 44.86 17.01 -48.25
CA PRO A 14 43.58 16.73 -47.54
C PRO A 14 42.52 16.17 -48.54
N LEU A 15 41.31 15.79 -48.09
CA LEU A 15 40.01 16.13 -48.70
C LEU A 15 38.89 15.18 -48.24
N ALA A 16 37.84 15.81 -47.71
CA ALA A 16 36.41 15.53 -47.90
C ALA A 16 35.95 14.07 -48.11
N GLY A 17 35.16 13.57 -47.17
CA GLY A 17 34.36 12.35 -47.34
C GLY A 17 33.30 12.22 -46.26
N ALA A 18 32.05 12.35 -46.69
CA ALA A 18 30.79 12.33 -45.94
C ALA A 18 30.59 11.19 -44.91
N LEU A 19 29.76 11.52 -43.90
CA LEU A 19 28.70 10.73 -43.26
C LEU A 19 28.84 9.19 -43.22
N ALA A 20 28.81 8.64 -42.00
CA ALA A 20 27.76 7.69 -41.60
C ALA A 20 27.82 7.48 -40.07
N LEU A 21 26.82 8.01 -39.35
CA LEU A 21 26.44 7.53 -38.03
C LEU A 21 26.04 6.06 -38.14
N THR A 22 26.75 5.19 -37.43
CA THR A 22 26.33 3.81 -37.16
C THR A 22 25.82 3.75 -35.73
N VAL A 23 24.53 4.06 -35.54
CA VAL A 23 23.79 3.69 -34.34
C VAL A 23 23.39 2.23 -34.50
N ALA A 24 24.03 1.36 -33.72
CA ALA A 24 23.81 -0.06 -33.75
C ALA A 24 22.47 -0.43 -33.08
N ALA A 25 21.55 -0.93 -33.92
CA ALA A 25 20.63 -2.04 -33.71
C ALA A 25 19.84 -2.11 -32.39
N ALA A 26 18.70 -1.42 -32.35
CA ALA A 26 17.52 -1.97 -31.71
C ALA A 26 17.03 -3.16 -32.56
N VAL A 27 17.03 -4.36 -31.99
CA VAL A 27 16.47 -5.57 -32.62
C VAL A 27 14.94 -5.48 -32.49
N GLY A 28 14.33 -4.59 -33.25
CA GLY A 28 12.90 -4.66 -33.56
C GLY A 28 12.73 -5.70 -34.66
N VAL A 29 12.30 -6.91 -34.31
CA VAL A 29 11.89 -7.92 -35.30
C VAL A 29 10.58 -7.46 -35.92
N THR A 30 10.66 -6.67 -36.99
CA THR A 30 9.53 -6.36 -37.87
C THR A 30 9.35 -7.52 -38.84
N LEU A 31 8.65 -8.57 -38.39
CA LEU A 31 8.02 -9.52 -39.29
C LEU A 31 6.91 -8.79 -40.04
N LEU A 32 7.21 -8.33 -41.26
CA LEU A 32 6.24 -7.97 -42.28
C LEU A 32 5.60 -9.27 -42.80
N THR A 33 4.54 -9.72 -42.12
CA THR A 33 3.61 -10.69 -42.70
C THR A 33 2.46 -9.92 -43.34
N ARG A 34 2.17 -10.32 -44.59
CA ARG A 34 1.08 -9.91 -45.46
C ARG A 34 -0.25 -9.72 -44.71
N ASP A 35 -1.06 -8.80 -45.24
CA ASP A 35 -2.50 -8.71 -44.99
C ASP A 35 -3.15 -10.10 -45.12
N ASP A 36 -3.38 -10.74 -43.98
CA ASP A 36 -4.28 -11.88 -43.86
C ASP A 36 -5.47 -11.37 -43.04
N ASP A 37 -6.67 -11.49 -43.59
CA ASP A 37 -7.96 -11.42 -42.88
C ASP A 37 -8.11 -12.53 -41.81
N GLY A 38 -7.01 -13.14 -41.37
CA GLY A 38 -6.90 -14.10 -40.29
C GLY A 38 -6.51 -13.37 -39.02
N GLY A 39 -7.45 -13.29 -38.07
CA GLY A 39 -7.31 -12.46 -36.88
C GLY A 39 -6.04 -12.67 -36.06
N HIS A 40 -5.69 -11.63 -35.31
CA HIS A 40 -4.46 -11.50 -34.53
C HIS A 40 -4.43 -12.36 -33.27
N ARG A 41 -5.48 -13.14 -32.95
CA ARG A 41 -5.60 -13.85 -31.67
C ARG A 41 -4.42 -14.78 -31.38
N ALA A 42 -3.94 -15.55 -32.36
CA ALA A 42 -2.80 -16.43 -32.14
C ALA A 42 -1.50 -15.66 -31.83
N ALA A 43 -1.27 -14.55 -32.55
CA ALA A 43 -0.13 -13.68 -32.35
C ALA A 43 -0.19 -12.98 -30.99
N ASN A 44 -1.35 -12.39 -30.64
CA ASN A 44 -1.58 -11.73 -29.36
C ASN A 44 -1.52 -12.72 -28.18
N ALA A 45 -1.99 -13.95 -28.36
CA ALA A 45 -1.87 -15.00 -27.33
C ALA A 45 -0.41 -15.39 -27.10
N ALA A 46 0.40 -15.47 -28.16
CA ALA A 46 1.83 -15.72 -28.05
C ALA A 46 2.57 -14.51 -27.43
N GLN A 47 2.13 -13.29 -27.73
CA GLN A 47 2.64 -12.05 -27.12
C GLN A 47 2.35 -12.04 -25.62
N LEU A 48 1.11 -12.30 -25.19
CA LEU A 48 0.72 -12.36 -23.78
C LEU A 48 1.56 -13.37 -22.97
N LYS A 49 1.90 -14.53 -23.54
CA LYS A 49 2.75 -15.53 -22.87
C LYS A 49 4.18 -15.07 -22.64
N ARG A 50 4.69 -14.14 -23.46
CA ARG A 50 6.08 -13.66 -23.41
C ARG A 50 6.22 -12.31 -22.71
N ALA A 51 5.19 -11.47 -22.78
CA ALA A 51 5.16 -10.14 -22.21
C ALA A 51 5.47 -10.16 -20.71
N CYS A 52 6.07 -9.06 -20.24
CA CYS A 52 6.54 -8.87 -18.87
C CYS A 52 7.50 -9.98 -18.44
N GLY A 53 8.34 -10.43 -19.38
CA GLY A 53 9.23 -11.57 -19.20
C GLY A 53 8.52 -12.88 -18.88
N GLY A 54 7.27 -13.07 -19.28
CA GLY A 54 6.47 -14.28 -19.05
C GLY A 54 5.97 -14.45 -17.62
N LEU A 55 5.80 -13.35 -16.87
CA LEU A 55 5.31 -13.36 -15.49
C LEU A 55 3.78 -13.31 -15.37
N LEU A 56 3.09 -12.98 -16.46
CA LEU A 56 1.65 -12.80 -16.45
C LEU A 56 0.91 -14.15 -16.33
N PRO A 57 -0.18 -14.23 -15.57
CA PRO A 57 -0.98 -15.44 -15.42
C PRO A 57 -1.80 -15.69 -16.69
N TYR A 58 -1.22 -16.40 -17.67
CA TYR A 58 -1.85 -16.62 -18.98
C TYR A 58 -3.25 -17.23 -18.90
N ALA A 59 -3.50 -18.16 -17.97
CA ALA A 59 -4.80 -18.80 -17.81
C ALA A 59 -5.91 -17.82 -17.44
N ASP A 60 -5.62 -16.83 -16.60
CA ASP A 60 -6.59 -15.80 -16.18
C ASP A 60 -6.80 -14.73 -17.28
N LEU A 61 -5.84 -14.58 -18.20
CA LEU A 61 -5.83 -13.48 -19.18
C LEU A 61 -6.16 -13.91 -20.62
N ARG A 62 -6.09 -15.20 -20.96
CA ARG A 62 -6.21 -15.70 -22.34
C ARG A 62 -7.52 -15.31 -23.03
N ASP A 63 -8.62 -15.24 -22.28
CA ASP A 63 -9.96 -14.98 -22.84
C ASP A 63 -10.16 -13.48 -23.13
N ARG A 64 -9.24 -12.62 -22.68
CA ARG A 64 -9.21 -11.18 -22.92
C ARG A 64 -8.41 -10.81 -24.17
N VAL A 65 -7.72 -11.77 -24.79
CA VAL A 65 -6.88 -11.53 -25.96
C VAL A 65 -7.76 -11.24 -27.19
N PRO A 66 -7.71 -10.01 -27.74
CA PRO A 66 -8.52 -9.67 -28.89
C PRO A 66 -7.98 -10.29 -30.17
N ASP A 67 -8.87 -10.44 -31.16
CA ASP A 67 -8.58 -11.01 -32.47
C ASP A 67 -8.49 -9.94 -33.57
N ASP A 68 -9.10 -8.79 -33.33
CA ASP A 68 -9.30 -7.74 -34.33
C ASP A 68 -8.24 -6.63 -34.32
N VAL A 69 -7.40 -6.58 -33.29
CA VAL A 69 -6.33 -5.58 -33.18
C VAL A 69 -5.00 -6.24 -32.82
N ARG A 70 -3.90 -5.69 -33.34
CA ARG A 70 -2.55 -6.11 -32.96
C ARG A 70 -2.18 -5.51 -31.60
N GLY A 71 -1.61 -6.32 -30.72
CA GLY A 71 -1.07 -5.85 -29.44
C GLY A 71 0.30 -5.19 -29.56
N GLU A 72 0.54 -4.21 -28.69
CA GLU A 72 1.81 -3.52 -28.51
C GLU A 72 2.32 -3.79 -27.09
N VAL A 73 3.63 -4.08 -26.95
CA VAL A 73 4.27 -4.30 -25.65
C VAL A 73 5.38 -3.28 -25.51
N ASP A 74 5.34 -2.55 -24.40
CA ASP A 74 6.43 -1.71 -23.91
C ASP A 74 6.88 -2.29 -22.56
N GLU A 75 8.14 -2.71 -22.45
CA GLU A 75 8.64 -3.33 -21.24
C GLU A 75 10.11 -2.96 -20.96
N TYR A 76 10.41 -2.65 -19.71
CA TYR A 76 11.76 -2.38 -19.23
C TYR A 76 11.92 -2.77 -17.76
N GLY A 77 13.16 -2.91 -17.31
CA GLY A 77 13.47 -3.22 -15.93
C GLY A 77 14.62 -4.21 -15.78
N THR A 78 15.24 -4.19 -14.60
CA THR A 78 16.43 -5.02 -14.31
C THR A 78 16.17 -6.53 -14.33
N LEU A 79 14.91 -6.96 -14.21
CA LEU A 79 14.54 -8.36 -14.38
C LEU A 79 14.55 -8.80 -15.86
N LEU A 80 14.26 -7.87 -16.77
CA LEU A 80 14.17 -8.14 -18.20
C LEU A 80 15.54 -8.00 -18.89
N ASP A 81 16.33 -7.00 -18.48
CA ASP A 81 17.68 -6.77 -18.96
C ASP A 81 18.67 -6.67 -17.78
N PRO A 82 19.21 -7.83 -17.32
CA PRO A 82 20.18 -7.87 -16.23
C PRO A 82 21.50 -7.22 -16.64
N GLY A 83 21.74 -5.98 -16.19
CA GLY A 83 22.95 -5.23 -16.50
C GLY A 83 22.72 -3.74 -16.73
N GLN A 84 21.47 -3.33 -17.01
CA GLN A 84 21.11 -1.93 -17.05
C GLN A 84 20.87 -1.35 -15.65
N GLU A 85 21.29 -0.11 -15.44
CA GLU A 85 20.94 0.65 -14.24
C GLU A 85 19.48 1.12 -14.33
N SER A 86 18.56 0.34 -13.77
CA SER A 86 17.17 0.77 -13.61
C SER A 86 16.71 0.61 -12.17
N ARG A 87 15.96 1.59 -11.66
CA ARG A 87 15.30 1.48 -10.34
C ARG A 87 14.12 0.50 -10.38
N SER A 88 13.52 0.31 -11.55
CA SER A 88 12.43 -0.64 -11.75
C SER A 88 12.97 -2.07 -11.88
N LEU A 89 12.26 -3.03 -11.29
CA LEU A 89 12.48 -4.45 -11.55
C LEU A 89 11.72 -4.85 -12.81
N LEU A 90 10.50 -4.33 -12.95
CA LEU A 90 9.62 -4.54 -14.09
C LEU A 90 8.74 -3.30 -14.25
N ASN A 91 8.65 -2.75 -15.45
CA ASN A 91 7.56 -1.88 -15.87
C ASN A 91 7.16 -2.38 -17.24
N CYS A 92 5.91 -2.82 -17.36
CA CYS A 92 5.42 -3.52 -18.52
C CYS A 92 4.00 -3.07 -18.83
N THR A 93 3.79 -2.63 -20.06
CA THR A 93 2.48 -2.29 -20.60
C THR A 93 2.23 -3.15 -21.83
N LEU A 94 1.13 -3.89 -21.81
CA LEU A 94 0.61 -4.61 -22.97
C LEU A 94 -0.71 -3.94 -23.34
N ASP A 95 -0.73 -3.27 -24.48
CA ASP A 95 -1.88 -2.54 -24.98
C ASP A 95 -2.46 -3.20 -26.23
N TRP A 96 -3.79 -3.29 -26.28
CA TRP A 96 -4.54 -3.68 -27.46
C TRP A 96 -5.55 -2.58 -27.82
N LYS A 97 -5.10 -1.33 -27.97
CA LYS A 97 -5.84 -0.19 -28.58
C LYS A 97 -7.36 -0.24 -28.47
N ASP A 98 -7.96 0.54 -27.58
CA ASP A 98 -9.42 0.62 -27.35
C ASP A 98 -10.10 -0.71 -26.91
N ARG A 99 -9.48 -1.87 -27.15
CA ARG A 99 -9.94 -3.19 -26.69
C ARG A 99 -9.52 -3.44 -25.25
N GLY A 100 -8.48 -2.75 -24.78
CA GLY A 100 -7.98 -2.75 -23.41
C GLY A 100 -6.52 -3.16 -23.36
N GLY A 101 -5.96 -3.21 -22.17
CA GLY A 101 -4.61 -3.67 -21.94
C GLY A 101 -4.37 -4.04 -20.49
N LEU A 102 -3.11 -4.16 -20.14
CA LEU A 102 -2.66 -4.26 -18.77
C LEU A 102 -1.37 -3.46 -18.59
N HIS A 103 -1.20 -2.96 -17.39
CA HIS A 103 0.02 -2.31 -16.93
C HIS A 103 0.45 -2.96 -15.63
N VAL A 104 1.73 -3.30 -15.52
CA VAL A 104 2.32 -3.86 -14.31
C VAL A 104 3.62 -3.13 -14.03
N GLU A 105 3.77 -2.66 -12.80
CA GLU A 105 5.02 -2.11 -12.29
C GLU A 105 5.46 -2.88 -11.06
N ALA A 106 6.75 -3.18 -10.95
CA ALA A 106 7.35 -3.78 -9.78
C ALA A 106 8.67 -3.08 -9.44
N THR A 107 8.83 -2.71 -8.17
CA THR A 107 10.04 -2.06 -7.67
C THR A 107 10.42 -2.57 -6.28
N THR A 108 11.70 -2.50 -5.97
CA THR A 108 12.20 -2.78 -4.61
C THR A 108 11.69 -1.69 -3.66
N LEU A 109 11.18 -2.08 -2.48
CA LEU A 109 10.70 -1.15 -1.46
C LEU A 109 11.90 -0.57 -0.67
N VAL A 110 12.74 0.20 -1.37
CA VAL A 110 13.80 1.07 -0.81
C VAL A 110 13.58 2.53 -1.22
N ASN A 111 12.53 2.77 -2.00
CA ASN A 111 12.12 4.08 -2.51
C ASN A 111 10.72 4.42 -1.99
N ARG A 112 10.36 5.70 -2.11
CA ARG A 112 9.01 6.19 -1.86
C ARG A 112 7.98 5.36 -2.61
N LEU A 113 7.00 4.82 -1.89
CA LEU A 113 5.81 4.24 -2.49
C LEU A 113 5.04 5.33 -3.27
N PRO A 114 4.51 5.05 -4.46
CA PRO A 114 3.75 6.03 -5.24
C PRO A 114 2.36 6.36 -4.65
N PHE A 115 2.07 5.88 -3.45
CA PHE A 115 0.84 6.07 -2.69
C PHE A 115 1.19 6.09 -1.20
N GLU A 116 0.33 6.74 -0.43
CA GLU A 116 0.46 6.84 1.01
C GLU A 116 -0.09 5.56 1.66
N VAL A 117 0.58 5.10 2.71
CA VAL A 117 0.19 3.91 3.49
C VAL A 117 -0.23 4.31 4.89
N LYS A 118 -0.79 5.51 5.05
CA LYS A 118 -1.24 6.02 6.34
C LYS A 118 -2.50 5.31 6.79
N THR A 119 -2.77 5.41 8.09
CA THR A 119 -3.92 4.75 8.74
C THR A 119 -5.23 5.17 8.09
N GLU A 120 -5.39 6.48 7.89
CA GLU A 120 -6.57 7.10 7.27
C GLU A 120 -6.81 6.59 5.84
N ASP A 121 -5.76 6.50 5.01
CA ASP A 121 -5.87 6.00 3.63
C ASP A 121 -6.20 4.50 3.60
N LEU A 122 -5.68 3.74 4.55
CA LEU A 122 -5.95 2.31 4.67
C LEU A 122 -7.33 2.00 5.24
N LEU A 123 -7.98 2.96 5.89
CA LEU A 123 -9.37 2.85 6.36
C LEU A 123 -10.40 3.38 5.36
N THR A 124 -9.97 4.01 4.25
CA THR A 124 -10.88 4.42 3.18
C THR A 124 -11.52 3.22 2.46
N PRO A 125 -12.62 3.40 1.71
CA PRO A 125 -13.20 2.36 0.88
C PRO A 125 -12.26 1.81 -0.21
N GLY A 126 -12.53 0.58 -0.64
CA GLY A 126 -11.76 -0.11 -1.67
C GLY A 126 -11.90 -1.62 -1.56
N HIS A 127 -10.92 -2.35 -2.10
CA HIS A 127 -10.97 -3.80 -2.20
C HIS A 127 -9.70 -4.45 -1.66
N GLU A 128 -9.86 -5.55 -0.93
CA GLU A 128 -8.77 -6.27 -0.28
C GLU A 128 -8.86 -7.78 -0.56
N ALA A 129 -7.70 -8.46 -0.55
CA ALA A 129 -7.63 -9.90 -0.75
C ALA A 129 -6.99 -10.57 0.47
N PRO A 130 -7.65 -11.53 1.13
CA PRO A 130 -7.07 -12.23 2.28
C PRO A 130 -5.75 -12.93 1.92
N GLY A 131 -4.73 -12.74 2.77
CA GLY A 131 -3.38 -13.26 2.58
C GLY A 131 -2.48 -12.38 1.69
N VAL A 132 -2.98 -11.24 1.19
CA VAL A 132 -2.23 -10.31 0.35
C VAL A 132 -2.09 -8.99 1.07
N THR A 133 -0.85 -8.53 1.31
CA THR A 133 -0.61 -7.16 1.79
C THR A 133 -0.80 -6.21 0.62
N GLY A 134 -1.88 -5.46 0.59
CA GLY A 134 -2.22 -4.56 -0.50
C GLY A 134 -3.71 -4.39 -0.67
N ARG A 135 -4.07 -3.36 -1.42
CA ARG A 135 -5.46 -3.03 -1.72
C ARG A 135 -5.60 -2.41 -3.10
N MET A 136 -6.82 -2.45 -3.63
CA MET A 136 -7.23 -1.59 -4.74
C MET A 136 -8.10 -0.46 -4.15
N ALA A 137 -7.63 0.78 -4.27
CA ALA A 137 -8.44 1.95 -3.92
C ALA A 137 -9.54 2.17 -4.99
N ASP A 138 -10.55 2.98 -4.66
CA ASP A 138 -11.68 3.27 -5.55
C ASP A 138 -11.27 3.91 -6.90
N ASP A 139 -10.13 4.60 -6.93
CA ASP A 139 -9.52 5.11 -8.16
C ASP A 139 -8.88 4.01 -9.04
N LYS A 140 -9.13 2.73 -8.71
CA LYS A 140 -8.68 1.51 -9.37
C LYS A 140 -7.17 1.32 -9.39
N ARG A 141 -6.42 2.02 -8.53
CA ARG A 141 -5.00 1.76 -8.33
C ARG A 141 -4.83 0.59 -7.37
N LEU A 142 -4.50 -0.57 -7.93
CA LEU A 142 -4.10 -1.74 -7.15
C LEU A 142 -2.60 -1.74 -6.88
N TRP A 143 -2.28 -1.99 -5.63
CA TRP A 143 -0.92 -2.26 -5.18
C TRP A 143 -0.87 -3.43 -4.21
N ILE A 144 0.28 -4.11 -4.20
CA ILE A 144 0.64 -5.11 -3.19
C ILE A 144 2.09 -4.96 -2.76
N VAL A 145 2.39 -5.44 -1.56
CA VAL A 145 3.75 -5.60 -1.03
C VAL A 145 4.00 -7.07 -0.71
N ALA A 146 5.06 -7.61 -1.29
CA ALA A 146 5.48 -9.00 -1.09
C ALA A 146 6.82 -9.09 -0.35
N GLU A 147 6.95 -10.12 0.48
CA GLU A 147 8.16 -10.40 1.27
C GLU A 147 9.26 -11.08 0.43
N CYS A 148 10.50 -10.62 0.63
CA CYS A 148 11.72 -11.16 0.05
C CYS A 148 12.87 -11.20 1.08
N PRO A 149 12.83 -12.07 2.10
CA PRO A 149 13.73 -12.03 3.25
C PRO A 149 15.22 -12.21 2.91
N ASN A 150 15.55 -12.99 1.87
CA ASN A 150 16.93 -13.11 1.39
C ASN A 150 17.42 -11.86 0.64
N GLY A 151 16.52 -10.94 0.34
CA GLY A 151 16.76 -9.74 -0.43
C GLY A 151 16.66 -9.97 -1.93
N ILE A 152 16.31 -8.92 -2.66
CA ILE A 152 16.23 -8.94 -4.11
C ILE A 152 17.65 -8.88 -4.70
N THR A 153 18.04 -9.92 -5.44
CA THR A 153 19.38 -10.05 -6.04
C THR A 153 19.69 -8.94 -7.05
N GLY A 154 20.98 -8.63 -7.25
CA GLY A 154 21.42 -7.66 -8.26
C GLY A 154 21.35 -6.19 -7.80
N ARG A 155 21.21 -5.94 -6.49
CA ARG A 155 21.14 -4.60 -5.90
C ARG A 155 22.27 -4.33 -4.93
N ALA A 156 22.75 -3.08 -4.93
CA ALA A 156 23.78 -2.61 -3.99
C ALA A 156 23.28 -2.54 -2.54
N ARG A 157 21.99 -2.24 -2.35
CA ARG A 157 21.31 -2.29 -1.04
C ARG A 157 20.39 -3.48 -1.01
N LYS A 158 20.44 -4.26 0.08
CA LYS A 158 19.50 -5.33 0.33
C LYS A 158 18.11 -4.71 0.52
N ALA A 159 17.15 -5.09 -0.31
CA ALA A 159 15.74 -4.75 -0.16
C ALA A 159 14.97 -6.03 0.11
N THR A 160 14.27 -6.10 1.24
CA THR A 160 13.55 -7.30 1.69
C THR A 160 12.06 -7.29 1.40
N GLN A 161 11.58 -6.25 0.74
CA GLN A 161 10.20 -6.11 0.31
C GLN A 161 10.15 -5.63 -1.15
N LEU A 162 9.13 -6.13 -1.85
CA LEU A 162 8.83 -5.84 -3.24
C LEU A 162 7.46 -5.15 -3.31
N TYR A 163 7.40 -3.99 -3.96
CA TYR A 163 6.15 -3.37 -4.36
C TYR A 163 5.77 -3.86 -5.76
N VAL A 164 4.49 -4.16 -5.97
CA VAL A 164 3.90 -4.44 -7.28
C VAL A 164 2.58 -3.69 -7.43
N SER A 165 2.40 -2.95 -8.51
CA SER A 165 1.08 -2.48 -8.97
C SER A 165 0.67 -3.20 -10.25
N ALA A 166 -0.64 -3.35 -10.42
CA ALA A 166 -1.22 -3.91 -11.63
C ALA A 166 -2.53 -3.22 -11.97
N GLY A 167 -2.70 -2.83 -13.23
CA GLY A 167 -3.96 -2.42 -13.83
C GLY A 167 -4.30 -3.38 -14.96
N VAL A 168 -5.56 -3.83 -15.02
CA VAL A 168 -6.04 -4.68 -16.11
C VAL A 168 -7.38 -4.12 -16.58
N ASP A 169 -7.43 -3.67 -17.83
CA ASP A 169 -8.65 -3.07 -18.38
C ASP A 169 -9.75 -4.11 -18.52
N LYS A 170 -10.99 -3.69 -18.22
CA LYS A 170 -12.20 -4.51 -18.39
C LYS A 170 -12.07 -5.89 -17.71
N ALA A 171 -11.40 -5.94 -16.57
CA ALA A 171 -11.23 -7.13 -15.77
C ALA A 171 -11.79 -6.93 -14.35
N SER A 172 -12.16 -8.04 -13.70
CA SER A 172 -12.57 -8.03 -12.30
C SER A 172 -11.40 -7.64 -11.40
N THR A 173 -11.70 -7.08 -10.22
CA THR A 173 -10.72 -6.74 -9.19
C THR A 173 -9.85 -7.94 -8.81
N LEU A 174 -10.48 -9.13 -8.69
CA LEU A 174 -9.78 -10.40 -8.46
C LEU A 174 -8.72 -10.71 -9.53
N THR A 175 -9.00 -10.42 -10.80
CA THR A 175 -8.02 -10.60 -11.88
C THR A 175 -6.80 -9.71 -11.66
N GLY A 176 -7.00 -8.44 -11.29
CA GLY A 176 -5.91 -7.52 -10.95
C GLY A 176 -5.03 -8.06 -9.83
N PHE A 177 -5.63 -8.49 -8.72
CA PHE A 177 -4.90 -9.09 -7.59
C PHE A 177 -4.13 -10.35 -7.99
N ARG A 178 -4.72 -11.24 -8.78
CA ARG A 178 -4.02 -12.44 -9.29
C ARG A 178 -2.83 -12.08 -10.17
N VAL A 179 -2.96 -11.07 -11.03
CA VAL A 179 -1.83 -10.57 -11.84
C VAL A 179 -0.72 -10.03 -10.94
N ALA A 180 -1.04 -9.16 -9.98
CA ALA A 180 -0.05 -8.60 -9.07
C ALA A 180 0.68 -9.68 -8.26
N VAL A 181 -0.06 -10.64 -7.68
CA VAL A 181 0.51 -11.75 -6.90
C VAL A 181 1.34 -12.71 -7.78
N ALA A 182 0.88 -13.02 -8.99
CA ALA A 182 1.64 -13.85 -9.93
C ALA A 182 2.97 -13.20 -10.32
N VAL A 183 2.97 -11.89 -10.58
CA VAL A 183 4.17 -11.11 -10.87
C VAL A 183 5.10 -11.09 -9.68
N ALA A 184 4.59 -10.80 -8.48
CA ALA A 184 5.38 -10.81 -7.25
C ALA A 184 6.04 -12.18 -6.99
N ASN A 185 5.28 -13.27 -7.13
CA ASN A 185 5.79 -14.63 -6.98
C ASN A 185 6.85 -14.99 -8.02
N GLY A 186 6.64 -14.59 -9.28
CA GLY A 186 7.60 -14.86 -10.35
C GLY A 186 8.89 -14.05 -10.20
N ILE A 187 8.82 -12.80 -9.74
CA ILE A 187 9.98 -12.00 -9.35
C ILE A 187 10.69 -12.66 -8.16
N ALA A 188 9.95 -13.03 -7.11
CA ALA A 188 10.51 -13.62 -5.91
C ALA A 188 11.23 -14.95 -6.19
N SER A 189 10.66 -15.77 -7.08
CA SER A 189 11.27 -17.02 -7.54
C SER A 189 12.59 -16.77 -8.29
N ARG A 190 12.60 -15.83 -9.26
CA ARG A 190 13.80 -15.46 -10.02
C ARG A 190 14.89 -14.82 -9.17
N ALA A 191 14.49 -14.05 -8.16
CA ALA A 191 15.40 -13.36 -7.24
C ALA A 191 15.82 -14.24 -6.04
N HIS A 192 15.39 -15.49 -5.96
CA HIS A 192 15.70 -16.40 -4.85
C HIS A 192 15.40 -15.83 -3.46
N CYS A 193 14.25 -15.16 -3.35
CA CYS A 193 13.83 -14.40 -2.18
C CYS A 193 13.72 -15.21 -0.87
N GLY A 194 13.65 -16.54 -0.94
CA GLY A 194 13.64 -17.42 0.24
C GLY A 194 12.27 -17.65 0.87
N THR A 195 11.20 -17.11 0.28
CA THR A 195 9.82 -17.31 0.69
C THR A 195 9.12 -18.35 -0.16
N ALA A 196 8.16 -19.05 0.44
CA ALA A 196 7.17 -19.78 -0.35
C ALA A 196 6.33 -18.77 -1.14
N PRO A 197 5.90 -19.11 -2.37
CA PRO A 197 5.01 -18.24 -3.15
C PRO A 197 3.75 -17.90 -2.35
N ALA A 198 3.32 -16.63 -2.39
CA ALA A 198 2.03 -16.23 -1.87
C ALA A 198 0.92 -16.98 -2.61
N ALA A 199 -0.11 -17.42 -1.90
CA ALA A 199 -1.25 -18.06 -2.52
C ALA A 199 -1.94 -17.08 -3.47
N LEU A 200 -2.35 -17.54 -4.65
CA LEU A 200 -3.17 -16.70 -5.52
C LEU A 200 -4.52 -16.45 -4.84
N PRO A 201 -5.00 -15.20 -4.82
CA PRO A 201 -6.26 -14.89 -4.19
C PRO A 201 -7.41 -15.58 -4.94
N THR A 202 -8.33 -16.15 -4.18
CA THR A 202 -9.52 -16.83 -4.70
C THR A 202 -10.76 -15.97 -4.65
N ARG A 203 -10.73 -14.88 -3.86
CA ARG A 203 -11.81 -13.91 -3.68
C ARG A 203 -11.23 -12.55 -3.32
N VAL A 204 -12.03 -11.52 -3.52
CA VAL A 204 -11.79 -10.15 -3.06
C VAL A 204 -12.93 -9.77 -2.12
N LEU A 205 -12.63 -8.94 -1.15
CA LEU A 205 -13.56 -8.39 -0.19
C LEU A 205 -13.67 -6.88 -0.45
N ASP A 206 -14.89 -6.42 -0.68
CA ASP A 206 -15.21 -4.99 -0.70
C ASP A 206 -15.18 -4.47 0.74
N THR A 207 -14.42 -3.39 0.97
CA THR A 207 -14.27 -2.74 2.27
C THR A 207 -15.30 -1.63 2.49
N TYR A 208 -16.22 -1.40 1.54
CA TYR A 208 -17.28 -0.41 1.67
C TYR A 208 -18.54 -0.94 2.36
N GLU A 209 -19.01 -0.19 3.34
CA GLU A 209 -20.18 -0.45 4.20
C GLU A 209 -21.20 0.72 4.15
N GLU A 210 -21.37 1.43 3.02
CA GLU A 210 -22.40 2.49 2.94
C GLU A 210 -23.38 2.30 1.77
N HIS A 211 -24.08 1.16 1.79
CA HIS A 211 -25.32 0.99 1.04
C HIS A 211 -26.44 0.45 1.94
N ALA A 212 -26.76 1.22 2.98
CA ALA A 212 -27.99 1.07 3.77
C ALA A 212 -28.56 2.42 4.26
N ALA A 213 -28.53 3.45 3.42
CA ALA A 213 -29.39 4.61 3.57
C ALA A 213 -30.04 4.93 2.22
N ALA A 214 -31.36 4.75 2.14
CA ALA A 214 -32.22 5.10 1.00
C ALA A 214 -32.18 4.20 -0.25
N GLY A 215 -32.63 2.95 -0.12
CA GLY A 215 -33.55 2.30 -1.09
C GLY A 215 -33.29 2.42 -2.60
N GLY A 216 -32.05 2.60 -3.03
CA GLY A 216 -31.68 2.70 -4.44
C GLY A 216 -31.66 1.31 -5.11
N PRO A 217 -31.89 1.23 -6.43
CA PRO A 217 -31.79 -0.04 -7.14
C PRO A 217 -30.35 -0.56 -7.04
N VAL A 218 -30.22 -1.79 -6.53
CA VAL A 218 -28.97 -2.55 -6.55
C VAL A 218 -28.73 -2.96 -8.00
N ASP A 219 -28.01 -2.12 -8.75
CA ASP A 219 -27.54 -2.48 -10.09
C ASP A 219 -26.33 -3.41 -9.94
N SER A 220 -26.60 -4.63 -9.46
CA SER A 220 -25.63 -5.71 -9.27
C SER A 220 -25.29 -6.37 -10.60
N GLY A 221 -24.70 -5.58 -11.49
CA GLY A 221 -23.99 -6.08 -12.65
C GLY A 221 -22.64 -6.63 -12.20
N ASP A 222 -22.61 -7.94 -11.92
CA ASP A 222 -21.42 -8.78 -12.00
C ASP A 222 -20.32 -8.56 -10.95
N TYR A 223 -20.38 -9.22 -9.78
CA TYR A 223 -19.17 -9.56 -9.02
C TYR A 223 -19.32 -10.87 -8.20
N ASP A 224 -18.33 -11.76 -8.32
CA ASP A 224 -18.00 -12.84 -7.38
C ASP A 224 -17.55 -12.31 -5.98
N ASP A 225 -17.96 -11.09 -5.61
CA ASP A 225 -17.56 -10.41 -4.39
C ASP A 225 -18.47 -10.82 -3.24
N ILE A 226 -17.88 -11.41 -2.21
CA ILE A 226 -18.61 -11.78 -0.99
C ILE A 226 -18.78 -10.50 -0.18
N ARG A 227 -20.01 -9.99 -0.15
CA ARG A 227 -20.42 -8.94 0.77
C ARG A 227 -20.18 -9.40 2.21
N VAL A 228 -19.51 -8.58 3.00
CA VAL A 228 -19.43 -8.76 4.45
C VAL A 228 -20.62 -8.01 5.04
N ASP A 229 -21.49 -8.70 5.77
CA ASP A 229 -22.68 -8.08 6.40
C ASP A 229 -22.27 -7.10 7.50
N GLU A 230 -22.89 -5.91 7.45
CA GLU A 230 -22.67 -4.82 8.39
C GLU A 230 -23.28 -5.05 9.79
N PRO A 231 -22.59 -4.60 10.86
CA PRO A 231 -21.21 -4.13 10.82
C PRO A 231 -20.29 -5.36 10.82
N GLY A 232 -19.34 -5.39 9.87
CA GLY A 232 -18.24 -6.33 9.76
C GLY A 232 -17.40 -6.33 11.04
N ARG A 233 -17.92 -6.97 12.09
CA ARG A 233 -17.31 -6.95 13.42
C ARG A 233 -15.88 -7.42 13.31
N GLY A 234 -14.98 -6.51 13.67
CA GLY A 234 -13.62 -6.74 14.11
C GLY A 234 -13.04 -8.05 13.64
N VAL A 235 -12.31 -8.01 12.53
CA VAL A 235 -11.29 -9.01 12.22
C VAL A 235 -10.65 -9.44 13.54
N ARG A 236 -10.44 -10.74 13.74
CA ARG A 236 -10.03 -11.31 15.04
C ARG A 236 -8.91 -10.51 15.73
N LYS A 237 -8.00 -9.94 14.92
CA LYS A 237 -6.90 -9.06 15.32
C LYS A 237 -7.27 -7.67 15.90
N CYS A 238 -8.50 -7.20 15.73
CA CYS A 238 -9.05 -5.93 16.23
C CYS A 238 -10.07 -6.13 17.36
N ALA A 239 -10.59 -7.35 17.59
CA ALA A 239 -11.64 -7.62 18.56
C ALA A 239 -11.27 -7.26 20.03
N TRP A 240 -9.97 -7.14 20.33
CA TRP A 240 -9.46 -6.76 21.65
C TRP A 240 -9.93 -5.38 22.11
N SER A 241 -10.19 -4.45 21.19
CA SER A 241 -10.59 -3.08 21.52
C SER A 241 -12.05 -2.97 21.97
N ALA A 242 -12.90 -3.93 21.60
CA ALA A 242 -14.31 -4.03 22.01
C ALA A 242 -14.58 -5.17 23.01
N ALA A 243 -13.53 -5.80 23.55
CA ALA A 243 -13.67 -6.93 24.47
C ALA A 243 -14.32 -6.49 25.80
N LYS A 244 -15.49 -7.08 26.11
CA LYS A 244 -16.27 -6.71 27.30
C LYS A 244 -15.45 -6.93 28.59
N GLY A 245 -15.27 -5.86 29.38
CA GLY A 245 -14.58 -5.89 30.66
C GLY A 245 -13.05 -5.82 30.59
N SER A 246 -12.46 -5.83 29.39
CA SER A 246 -11.01 -5.70 29.18
C SER A 246 -10.64 -4.72 28.07
N ALA A 247 -11.62 -4.01 27.50
CA ALA A 247 -11.39 -2.96 26.53
C ALA A 247 -10.49 -1.86 27.13
N PRO A 248 -9.50 -1.36 26.38
CA PRO A 248 -8.56 -0.37 26.90
C PRO A 248 -9.17 1.03 27.06
N LEU A 249 -10.26 1.29 26.35
CA LEU A 249 -11.04 2.52 26.40
C LEU A 249 -12.44 2.24 26.96
N PRO A 250 -13.01 3.17 27.74
CA PRO A 250 -14.38 3.02 28.24
C PRO A 250 -15.40 3.11 27.10
N GLY A 251 -16.58 2.54 27.32
CA GLY A 251 -17.70 2.55 26.36
C GLY A 251 -17.75 1.34 25.44
N THR A 252 -18.81 1.31 24.63
CA THR A 252 -19.13 0.29 23.65
C THR A 252 -18.68 0.78 22.29
N TRP A 253 -17.86 -0.02 21.63
CA TRP A 253 -17.22 0.34 20.37
C TRP A 253 -17.77 -0.51 19.23
N THR A 254 -18.05 0.13 18.11
CA THR A 254 -18.12 -0.52 16.80
C THR A 254 -16.69 -0.50 16.24
N VAL A 255 -16.19 -1.66 15.82
CA VAL A 255 -14.78 -1.83 15.45
C VAL A 255 -14.68 -2.44 14.07
N THR A 256 -13.84 -1.82 13.25
CA THR A 256 -13.48 -2.24 11.90
C THR A 256 -11.98 -2.52 11.83
N GLY A 257 -11.53 -3.19 10.78
CA GLY A 257 -10.11 -3.39 10.52
C GLY A 257 -9.86 -4.05 9.19
N ASP A 258 -8.62 -3.98 8.73
CA ASP A 258 -8.26 -4.50 7.41
C ASP A 258 -8.49 -6.02 7.31
N LEU A 259 -8.98 -6.44 6.15
CA LEU A 259 -9.37 -7.81 5.79
C LEU A 259 -8.25 -8.58 5.09
N GLN A 260 -7.07 -7.98 4.98
CA GLN A 260 -5.92 -8.50 4.24
C GLN A 260 -5.24 -9.71 4.91
N ASP A 261 -5.44 -9.92 6.21
CA ASP A 261 -4.71 -10.93 7.02
C ASP A 261 -3.18 -10.86 6.81
N SER A 262 -2.66 -9.64 6.68
CA SER A 262 -1.26 -9.39 6.35
C SER A 262 -0.33 -9.59 7.54
N ARG A 263 0.88 -10.11 7.27
CA ARG A 263 2.00 -10.15 8.22
C ARG A 263 2.81 -8.85 8.26
N LEU A 264 2.65 -7.99 7.27
CA LEU A 264 3.40 -6.74 7.13
C LEU A 264 2.60 -5.53 7.59
N LEU A 265 1.27 -5.63 7.56
CA LEU A 265 0.34 -4.56 7.84
C LEU A 265 -0.80 -5.03 8.75
N SER A 266 -1.21 -4.15 9.66
CA SER A 266 -2.48 -4.27 10.36
C SER A 266 -3.05 -2.88 10.60
N VAL A 267 -4.36 -2.72 10.39
CA VAL A 267 -5.10 -1.51 10.70
C VAL A 267 -6.42 -1.87 11.38
N CYS A 268 -6.76 -1.16 12.44
CA CYS A 268 -8.05 -1.22 13.12
C CYS A 268 -8.56 0.19 13.33
N GLY A 269 -9.86 0.38 13.14
CA GLY A 269 -10.59 1.59 13.52
C GLY A 269 -11.67 1.25 14.53
N GLY A 270 -12.08 2.22 15.33
CA GLY A 270 -13.25 2.05 16.17
C GLY A 270 -13.95 3.35 16.49
N GLU A 271 -15.27 3.28 16.50
CA GLU A 271 -16.17 4.39 16.82
C GLU A 271 -17.04 4.02 18.00
N ARG A 272 -17.16 4.93 18.97
CA ARG A 272 -17.99 4.73 20.13
C ARG A 272 -19.44 4.82 19.72
N ARG A 273 -20.26 3.85 20.15
CA ARG A 273 -21.71 3.88 19.88
C ARG A 273 -22.36 5.01 20.66
N THR A 274 -22.99 5.91 19.93
CA THR A 274 -23.75 7.06 20.44
C THR A 274 -25.18 6.97 19.93
N ASP A 275 -25.91 5.90 20.25
CA ASP A 275 -27.23 5.66 19.70
C ASP A 275 -28.32 6.04 20.73
N PRO A 276 -28.95 7.23 20.65
CA PRO A 276 -29.88 7.70 21.68
C PRO A 276 -31.24 6.96 21.71
N GLY A 277 -31.53 6.10 20.72
CA GLY A 277 -32.82 5.40 20.58
C GLY A 277 -32.86 3.92 20.98
N GLY A 278 -31.70 3.29 21.22
CA GLY A 278 -31.63 1.89 21.62
C GLY A 278 -31.59 1.73 23.14
N GLY A 279 -32.39 0.85 23.73
CA GLY A 279 -32.46 0.60 25.18
C GLY A 279 -31.16 0.05 25.85
N LEU A 280 -30.03 0.13 25.16
CA LEU A 280 -28.68 -0.29 25.57
C LEU A 280 -27.63 0.80 25.23
N ALA A 281 -28.02 2.06 25.10
CA ALA A 281 -27.09 3.16 24.86
C ALA A 281 -26.14 3.36 26.06
N ASP A 282 -24.84 3.50 25.79
CA ASP A 282 -23.94 4.07 26.78
C ASP A 282 -24.35 5.51 27.07
N PRO A 283 -24.11 6.01 28.29
CA PRO A 283 -24.28 7.45 28.57
C PRO A 283 -23.45 8.26 27.57
N GLN A 284 -23.99 9.43 27.20
CA GLN A 284 -23.32 10.38 26.32
C GLN A 284 -21.86 10.55 26.78
N PRO A 285 -20.87 10.35 25.89
CA PRO A 285 -19.47 10.52 26.25
C PRO A 285 -19.25 11.91 26.86
N ALA A 286 -18.54 11.96 27.99
CA ALA A 286 -18.17 13.25 28.56
C ALA A 286 -17.19 13.97 27.64
N ASP A 287 -17.04 15.28 27.82
CA ASP A 287 -16.09 16.06 27.05
C ASP A 287 -14.67 15.49 27.19
N LEU A 288 -13.94 15.48 26.09
CA LEU A 288 -12.60 14.91 25.95
C LEU A 288 -12.49 13.39 26.15
N GLU A 289 -13.59 12.67 26.39
CA GLU A 289 -13.57 11.21 26.29
C GLU A 289 -13.38 10.77 24.83
N PRO A 290 -12.63 9.67 24.57
CA PRO A 290 -12.47 9.16 23.21
C PRO A 290 -13.83 8.84 22.54
N LEU A 291 -14.02 9.35 21.33
CA LEU A 291 -15.13 9.02 20.41
C LEU A 291 -14.69 8.06 19.31
N ALA A 292 -13.46 8.21 18.84
CA ALA A 292 -12.88 7.35 17.83
C ALA A 292 -11.45 6.96 18.22
N PHE A 293 -10.98 5.83 17.70
CA PHE A 293 -9.58 5.46 17.75
C PHE A 293 -9.16 4.77 16.46
N ASP A 294 -7.86 4.85 16.17
CA ASP A 294 -7.24 4.05 15.13
C ASP A 294 -5.98 3.39 15.67
N THR A 295 -5.66 2.20 15.16
CA THR A 295 -4.40 1.53 15.43
C THR A 295 -3.84 0.98 14.14
N ALA A 296 -2.54 1.16 13.92
CA ALA A 296 -1.86 0.61 12.76
C ALA A 296 -0.46 0.08 13.11
N SER A 297 -0.05 -0.96 12.39
CA SER A 297 1.30 -1.51 12.43
C SER A 297 1.80 -1.75 11.02
N TRP A 298 3.04 -1.34 10.76
CA TRP A 298 3.74 -1.54 9.50
C TRP A 298 5.13 -2.10 9.75
N THR A 299 5.48 -3.17 9.03
CA THR A 299 6.72 -3.91 9.25
C THR A 299 7.71 -3.72 8.12
N GLY A 300 9.00 -3.71 8.46
CA GLY A 300 10.10 -3.63 7.52
C GLY A 300 10.13 -2.29 6.81
N GLU A 301 10.41 -2.32 5.52
CA GLU A 301 10.52 -1.14 4.69
C GLU A 301 9.17 -0.42 4.58
N LEU A 302 8.04 -1.13 4.51
CA LEU A 302 6.70 -0.55 4.57
C LEU A 302 6.50 0.33 5.80
N GLY A 303 7.04 -0.08 6.95
CA GLY A 303 6.99 0.73 8.18
C GLY A 303 7.91 1.93 8.16
N ALA A 304 9.08 1.83 7.52
CA ALA A 304 9.94 2.98 7.32
C ALA A 304 9.29 4.02 6.39
N GLU A 305 8.57 3.57 5.36
CA GLU A 305 7.82 4.43 4.44
C GLU A 305 6.66 5.12 5.17
N ALA A 306 5.80 4.37 5.88
CA ALA A 306 4.70 4.94 6.65
C ALA A 306 5.18 5.98 7.68
N TYR A 307 6.24 5.64 8.45
CA TYR A 307 6.82 6.57 9.41
C TYR A 307 7.35 7.84 8.74
N ARG A 308 7.98 7.71 7.56
CA ARG A 308 8.48 8.86 6.82
C ARG A 308 7.35 9.75 6.31
N ASP A 309 6.27 9.17 5.80
CA ASP A 309 5.14 9.95 5.27
C ASP A 309 4.47 10.77 6.39
N TYR A 310 4.23 10.17 7.56
CA TYR A 310 3.78 10.94 8.74
C TYR A 310 4.81 11.99 9.18
N ARG A 311 6.11 11.68 9.09
CA ARG A 311 7.17 12.62 9.47
C ARG A 311 7.22 13.85 8.57
N GLU A 312 6.98 13.70 7.27
CA GLU A 312 6.96 14.82 6.33
C GLU A 312 5.83 15.82 6.60
N GLU A 313 4.77 15.37 7.27
CA GLU A 313 3.64 16.19 7.70
C GLU A 313 3.78 16.72 9.13
N GLY A 314 4.88 16.42 9.82
CA GLY A 314 5.04 16.74 11.24
C GLY A 314 4.21 15.87 12.18
N ARG A 315 3.59 14.79 11.68
CA ARG A 315 2.70 13.88 12.42
C ARG A 315 3.43 12.65 13.00
N SER A 316 4.74 12.78 13.26
CA SER A 316 5.58 11.77 13.92
C SER A 316 6.45 12.40 15.01
N PRO A 317 6.93 11.64 16.01
CA PRO A 317 7.75 12.18 17.08
C PRO A 317 9.06 12.82 16.58
N GLY A 318 9.45 13.92 17.21
CA GLY A 318 10.71 14.63 16.93
C GLY A 318 10.57 15.87 16.04
N PHE A 319 9.34 16.30 15.75
CA PHE A 319 9.06 17.64 15.22
C PHE A 319 8.79 18.62 16.37
N ASP A 320 9.54 19.72 16.40
CA ASP A 320 9.47 20.80 17.39
C ASP A 320 8.39 21.85 17.04
N ASP A 321 7.26 21.43 16.49
CA ASP A 321 6.13 22.36 16.37
C ASP A 321 5.34 22.33 17.67
N ARG A 322 5.44 23.43 18.43
CA ARG A 322 4.61 23.65 19.61
C ARG A 322 3.18 23.81 19.11
N SER A 323 2.37 22.76 19.20
CA SER A 323 0.91 22.94 19.14
C SER A 323 0.53 24.01 20.17
N ASP A 324 -0.41 24.87 19.82
CA ASP A 324 -0.92 25.91 20.73
C ASP A 324 -1.83 25.32 21.84
N ASN A 325 -1.95 23.99 21.90
CA ASN A 325 -2.88 23.21 22.74
C ASN A 325 -4.37 23.48 22.44
N THR A 326 -4.70 24.08 21.31
CA THR A 326 -6.09 24.38 20.92
C THR A 326 -6.66 23.26 20.04
N LEU A 327 -7.82 22.72 20.41
CA LEU A 327 -8.51 21.68 19.66
C LEU A 327 -9.65 22.28 18.83
N THR A 328 -9.70 21.93 17.56
CA THR A 328 -10.83 22.20 16.66
C THR A 328 -11.52 20.89 16.29
N GLU A 329 -12.80 20.95 15.87
CA GLU A 329 -13.59 19.75 15.54
C GLU A 329 -13.01 18.94 14.38
N GLN A 330 -12.26 19.58 13.48
CA GLN A 330 -11.87 18.99 12.20
C GLN A 330 -10.63 18.09 12.32
N ASP A 331 -9.71 18.34 13.27
CA ASP A 331 -8.38 17.70 13.27
C ASP A 331 -7.85 17.29 14.67
N ALA A 332 -8.66 17.27 15.73
CA ALA A 332 -8.17 16.95 17.06
C ALA A 332 -7.89 15.45 17.25
N ALA A 333 -6.66 15.00 17.01
CA ALA A 333 -6.22 13.65 17.38
C ALA A 333 -4.93 13.67 18.21
N LEU A 334 -4.86 12.80 19.23
CA LEU A 334 -3.61 12.51 19.94
C LEU A 334 -3.11 11.14 19.51
N ALA A 335 -1.94 11.10 18.88
CA ALA A 335 -1.28 9.87 18.47
C ALA A 335 -0.15 9.49 19.43
N LEU A 336 0.12 8.19 19.56
CA LEU A 336 1.26 7.62 20.25
C LEU A 336 1.95 6.62 19.33
N TRP A 337 3.26 6.79 19.18
CA TRP A 337 4.09 5.94 18.35
C TRP A 337 4.94 5.00 19.20
N ALA A 338 5.12 3.78 18.70
CA ALA A 338 6.06 2.80 19.25
C ALA A 338 6.81 2.08 18.13
N ARG A 339 7.96 1.51 18.48
CA ARG A 339 8.75 0.66 17.59
C ARG A 339 9.03 -0.68 18.27
N SER A 340 8.86 -1.78 17.56
CA SER A 340 9.15 -3.14 18.05
C SER A 340 9.99 -3.90 17.02
N GLU A 341 10.54 -5.03 17.43
CA GLU A 341 11.04 -6.06 16.53
C GLU A 341 10.00 -7.17 16.41
N CYS A 342 9.54 -7.47 15.20
CA CYS A 342 8.54 -8.51 14.92
C CYS A 342 9.12 -9.55 13.95
N ALA A 343 8.40 -10.63 13.69
CA ALA A 343 8.87 -11.75 12.87
C ALA A 343 9.27 -11.35 11.44
N ALA A 344 8.61 -10.34 10.86
CA ALA A 344 8.92 -9.81 9.54
C ALA A 344 9.89 -8.61 9.57
N GLY A 345 10.41 -8.24 10.76
CA GLY A 345 11.40 -7.19 10.95
C GLY A 345 10.96 -6.05 11.88
N THR A 346 11.71 -4.96 11.84
CA THR A 346 11.42 -3.75 12.61
C THR A 346 10.05 -3.21 12.23
N THR A 347 9.22 -2.94 13.23
CA THR A 347 7.82 -2.55 13.05
C THR A 347 7.53 -1.24 13.75
N TYR A 348 6.83 -0.34 13.08
CA TYR A 348 6.28 0.87 13.67
C TYR A 348 4.82 0.64 14.00
N HIS A 349 4.43 1.01 15.22
CA HIS A 349 3.06 1.00 15.68
C HIS A 349 2.62 2.44 15.91
N ARG A 350 1.41 2.76 15.48
CA ARG A 350 0.74 4.03 15.75
C ARG A 350 -0.62 3.72 16.34
N VAL A 351 -1.00 4.40 17.42
CA VAL A 351 -2.39 4.46 17.85
C VAL A 351 -2.80 5.91 17.98
N SER A 352 -4.02 6.25 17.60
CA SER A 352 -4.61 7.59 17.75
C SER A 352 -5.95 7.52 18.46
N ILE A 353 -6.28 8.58 19.19
CA ILE A 353 -7.62 8.81 19.72
C ILE A 353 -8.15 10.15 19.23
N ARG A 354 -9.43 10.20 18.89
CA ARG A 354 -10.19 11.43 18.64
C ARG A 354 -11.12 11.69 19.83
N PRO A 355 -10.97 12.80 20.57
CA PRO A 355 -11.80 13.09 21.73
C PRO A 355 -13.18 13.65 21.34
N ASN A 356 -14.12 13.58 22.28
CA ASN A 356 -15.40 14.27 22.19
C ASN A 356 -15.22 15.77 22.40
N LEU A 357 -15.61 16.57 21.42
CA LEU A 357 -15.53 18.04 21.46
C LEU A 357 -16.91 18.71 21.39
N ALA A 358 -18.00 17.95 21.41
CA ALA A 358 -19.35 18.44 21.12
C ALA A 358 -19.82 19.66 21.95
N HIS A 359 -19.29 19.84 23.17
CA HIS A 359 -19.62 20.99 24.03
C HIS A 359 -18.45 21.95 24.26
N LEU A 360 -17.28 21.67 23.68
CA LEU A 360 -16.04 22.40 23.93
C LEU A 360 -15.57 23.21 22.73
N ALA A 361 -15.77 22.69 21.52
CA ALA A 361 -15.38 23.40 20.32
C ALA A 361 -16.52 24.34 19.91
N ASP A 362 -16.38 25.64 20.21
CA ASP A 362 -17.20 26.66 19.59
C ASP A 362 -16.57 27.03 18.23
N PRO A 363 -17.26 26.80 17.09
CA PRO A 363 -16.77 27.15 15.77
C PRO A 363 -16.48 28.65 15.61
N GLU A 364 -17.13 29.50 16.41
CA GLU A 364 -16.95 30.96 16.38
C GLU A 364 -15.81 31.45 17.28
N LEU A 365 -15.37 30.66 18.27
CA LEU A 365 -14.29 31.03 19.21
C LEU A 365 -12.92 30.42 18.89
N GLY A 366 -12.82 29.61 17.84
CA GLY A 366 -11.54 29.10 17.33
C GLY A 366 -10.97 27.88 18.06
N GLY A 367 -11.76 27.19 18.89
CA GLY A 367 -11.38 25.90 19.50
C GLY A 367 -11.27 25.91 21.03
N HIS A 368 -10.91 24.76 21.62
CA HIS A 368 -10.74 24.56 23.06
C HIS A 368 -9.28 24.39 23.45
N THR A 369 -8.75 25.28 24.30
CA THR A 369 -7.38 25.15 24.81
C THR A 369 -7.31 24.15 25.97
N LEU A 370 -6.50 23.09 25.82
CA LEU A 370 -6.35 22.08 26.87
C LEU A 370 -5.59 22.63 28.09
N THR A 371 -6.17 22.38 29.27
CA THR A 371 -5.42 22.42 30.52
C THR A 371 -4.43 21.25 30.58
N ARG A 372 -3.39 21.39 31.40
CA ARG A 372 -2.43 20.30 31.68
C ARG A 372 -3.10 19.01 32.16
N ALA A 373 -4.18 19.13 32.93
CA ALA A 373 -4.90 17.97 33.48
C ALA A 373 -5.66 17.21 32.39
N GLU A 374 -6.33 17.94 31.49
CA GLU A 374 -7.03 17.39 30.33
C GLU A 374 -6.06 16.72 29.36
N ARG A 375 -4.96 17.40 29.02
CA ARG A 375 -3.91 16.84 28.16
C ARG A 375 -3.32 15.55 28.72
N ALA A 376 -3.07 15.51 30.03
CA ALA A 376 -2.62 14.30 30.71
C ALA A 376 -3.70 13.19 30.72
N GLY A 377 -4.99 13.55 30.69
CA GLY A 377 -6.11 12.62 30.49
C GLY A 377 -6.04 11.93 29.14
N LEU A 378 -5.86 12.70 28.07
CA LEU A 378 -5.68 12.19 26.71
C LEU A 378 -4.43 11.30 26.60
N SER A 379 -3.28 11.73 27.16
CA SER A 379 -2.05 10.90 27.24
C SER A 379 -2.30 9.53 27.87
N ARG A 380 -3.05 9.51 28.98
CA ARG A 380 -3.38 8.25 29.65
C ARG A 380 -4.28 7.37 28.79
N ALA A 381 -5.24 7.95 28.07
CA ALA A 381 -6.13 7.20 27.19
C ALA A 381 -5.36 6.57 26.02
N VAL A 382 -4.54 7.34 25.30
CA VAL A 382 -3.74 6.83 24.18
C VAL A 382 -2.70 5.80 24.63
N SER A 383 -2.10 5.99 25.82
CA SER A 383 -1.16 5.01 26.41
C SER A 383 -1.84 3.70 26.79
N ARG A 384 -3.08 3.75 27.33
CA ARG A 384 -3.87 2.54 27.59
C ARG A 384 -4.23 1.82 26.30
N LEU A 385 -4.61 2.57 25.25
CA LEU A 385 -4.90 1.99 23.94
C LEU A 385 -3.68 1.28 23.35
N MET A 386 -2.50 1.93 23.35
CA MET A 386 -1.24 1.32 22.88
C MET A 386 -0.90 0.06 23.67
N THR A 387 -1.01 0.11 25.00
CA THR A 387 -0.74 -1.04 25.86
C THR A 387 -1.71 -2.19 25.55
N GLY A 388 -3.01 -1.90 25.44
CA GLY A 388 -4.02 -2.88 25.06
C GLY A 388 -3.73 -3.53 23.71
N TYR A 389 -3.37 -2.73 22.70
CA TYR A 389 -3.04 -3.21 21.36
C TYR A 389 -1.83 -4.16 21.37
N LEU A 390 -0.73 -3.75 21.99
CA LEU A 390 0.52 -4.53 22.02
C LEU A 390 0.42 -5.81 22.86
N THR A 391 -0.50 -5.85 23.84
CA THR A 391 -0.63 -6.98 24.76
C THR A 391 -1.81 -7.89 24.46
N ALA A 392 -2.71 -7.51 23.55
CA ALA A 392 -3.86 -8.30 23.13
C ALA A 392 -3.43 -9.72 22.69
N PRO A 393 -3.91 -10.79 23.35
CA PRO A 393 -3.49 -12.17 23.03
C PRO A 393 -3.75 -12.57 21.58
N ASP A 394 -4.90 -12.18 21.06
CA ASP A 394 -5.32 -12.40 19.67
C ASP A 394 -4.99 -11.20 18.75
N GLY A 395 -4.28 -10.21 19.29
CA GLY A 395 -3.88 -9.01 18.56
C GLY A 395 -2.76 -9.30 17.57
N TRP A 396 -2.73 -8.51 16.50
CA TRP A 396 -1.70 -8.62 15.47
C TRP A 396 -0.26 -8.58 16.02
N PRO A 397 0.11 -7.72 16.99
CA PRO A 397 1.48 -7.71 17.53
C PRO A 397 1.91 -9.05 18.15
N LYS A 398 1.00 -9.75 18.84
CA LYS A 398 1.29 -11.09 19.39
C LYS A 398 1.41 -12.13 18.29
N ALA A 399 0.52 -12.09 17.30
CA ALA A 399 0.57 -12.99 16.14
C ALA A 399 1.86 -12.83 15.32
N GLN A 400 2.43 -11.62 15.26
CA GLN A 400 3.72 -11.35 14.61
C GLN A 400 4.93 -11.46 15.54
N HIS A 401 4.78 -12.00 16.74
CA HIS A 401 5.87 -12.17 17.71
C HIS A 401 6.66 -10.87 18.00
N CYS A 402 5.95 -9.74 18.06
CA CYS A 402 6.53 -8.45 18.37
C CYS A 402 7.09 -8.42 19.81
N HIS A 403 8.30 -7.89 19.95
CA HIS A 403 9.02 -7.75 21.22
C HIS A 403 9.92 -6.50 21.21
N ASP A 404 10.58 -6.24 22.34
CA ASP A 404 11.48 -5.10 22.53
C ASP A 404 10.85 -3.74 22.18
N THR A 405 9.57 -3.58 22.49
CA THR A 405 8.82 -2.39 22.15
C THR A 405 9.32 -1.16 22.90
N LYS A 406 9.65 -0.10 22.14
CA LYS A 406 10.04 1.21 22.63
C LYS A 406 9.02 2.26 22.21
N LEU A 407 8.50 3.02 23.15
CA LEU A 407 7.69 4.21 22.86
C LEU A 407 8.58 5.30 22.23
N LEU A 408 8.13 5.86 21.11
CA LEU A 408 8.83 6.90 20.37
C LEU A 408 8.39 8.30 20.79
N GLY A 409 7.12 8.46 21.16
CA GLY A 409 6.57 9.72 21.64
C GLY A 409 5.11 9.92 21.26
N GLU A 410 4.48 10.87 21.92
CA GLU A 410 3.16 11.38 21.57
C GLU A 410 3.27 12.45 20.48
N VAL A 411 2.24 12.57 19.66
CA VAL A 411 2.11 13.57 18.62
C VAL A 411 0.71 14.18 18.69
N GLU A 412 0.68 15.49 18.78
CA GLU A 412 -0.53 16.29 18.80
C GLU A 412 -0.85 16.69 17.37
N GLU A 413 -2.01 16.26 16.85
CA GLU A 413 -2.37 16.46 15.44
C GLU A 413 -3.36 17.61 15.25
N TRP A 414 -3.59 18.41 16.30
CA TRP A 414 -4.31 19.69 16.24
C TRP A 414 -3.35 20.86 16.01
N ARG A 415 -3.86 21.94 15.41
CA ARG A 415 -3.09 23.12 14.97
C ARG A 415 -3.44 24.37 15.74
#